data_AF-A0A7V8SX93-F1
#
_entry.id   AF-A0A7V8SX93-F1
#
_cell.length_a   1.000
_cell.length_b   1.000
_cell.length_c   1.000
_cell.angle_alpha   90.00
_cell.angle_beta   90.00
_cell.angle_gamma   90.00
#
_symmetry.space_group_name_H-M   'P 1'
#
loop_
_entity.id
_entity.type
_entity.pdbx_description
1 polymer ?
#
loop_
_entity_poly.entity_id
_entity_poly.type
_entity_poly.pdbx_seq_one_letter_code
_entity_poly.pdbx_strand_id
1 'polypeptide(L)'
;MGKTAYFACFLVVASLVPARGASAQTATGSLEFVARITPTAARPEPVRQFTFYILTKSYAAIVKEVEEKVPPPARDAFIDGLKVSPELRVWLKGHDTLDLTAPELDKLLTPDDLIKVPEFLEAYQRSNRGGVTSGLPRPKYREADRTEHPEKYEKLRQEYLNALMKFIREHPETVSGVELELDAVNPQKKWAALLSERRKKVGHT
;
A
#
# COMPACT_ATOMS: atom_id res chain seq x y z
N MET A 1 -52.98 16.64 -65.59
CA MET A 1 -54.33 16.93 -65.04
C MET A 1 -54.47 15.99 -63.84
N GLY A 2 -54.23 16.37 -62.59
CA GLY A 2 -54.95 17.25 -61.65
C GLY A 2 -55.04 16.43 -60.34
N LYS A 3 -54.38 16.79 -59.21
CA LYS A 3 -54.89 17.60 -58.06
C LYS A 3 -56.35 17.23 -57.73
N THR A 4 -56.76 16.66 -56.58
CA THR A 4 -56.60 17.00 -55.12
C THR A 4 -57.30 15.89 -54.30
N ALA A 5 -56.75 15.32 -53.20
CA ALA A 5 -56.85 15.73 -51.77
C ALA A 5 -58.26 15.47 -51.13
N TYR A 6 -58.53 15.01 -49.89
CA TYR A 6 -57.87 14.81 -48.58
C TYR A 6 -58.70 13.78 -47.74
N PHE A 7 -58.14 13.28 -46.63
CA PHE A 7 -58.74 12.88 -45.31
C PHE A 7 -58.04 11.62 -44.77
N ALA A 8 -56.93 11.72 -44.02
CA ALA A 8 -56.81 12.02 -42.59
C ALA A 8 -57.48 10.99 -41.65
N CYS A 9 -56.67 10.13 -41.00
CA CYS A 9 -56.87 9.75 -39.59
C CYS A 9 -55.65 9.03 -38.98
N PHE A 10 -55.08 9.67 -37.96
CA PHE A 10 -54.51 9.14 -36.71
C PHE A 10 -53.99 7.69 -36.63
N LEU A 11 -52.70 7.55 -36.24
CA LEU A 11 -52.33 6.97 -34.94
C LEU A 11 -50.81 7.03 -34.72
N VAL A 12 -50.39 7.93 -33.82
CA VAL A 12 -49.07 7.92 -33.19
C VAL A 12 -49.12 6.91 -32.06
N VAL A 13 -48.44 5.78 -32.20
CA VAL A 13 -48.14 4.87 -31.09
C VAL A 13 -46.67 5.09 -30.73
N ALA A 14 -46.47 5.86 -29.67
CA ALA A 14 -45.20 5.98 -28.98
C ALA A 14 -44.83 4.60 -28.42
N SER A 15 -43.75 4.02 -28.92
CA SER A 15 -43.09 2.87 -28.32
C SER A 15 -42.45 3.29 -26.99
N LEU A 16 -43.25 3.27 -25.92
CA LEU A 16 -42.75 3.17 -24.55
C LEU A 16 -41.94 1.88 -24.44
N VAL A 17 -40.61 2.02 -24.49
CA VAL A 17 -39.70 0.97 -24.02
C VAL A 17 -39.86 0.94 -22.50
N PRO A 18 -40.41 -0.12 -21.89
CA PRO A 18 -40.33 -0.25 -20.45
C PRO A 18 -38.85 -0.45 -20.11
N ALA A 19 -38.31 0.46 -19.30
CA ALA A 19 -37.08 0.22 -18.59
C ALA A 19 -37.22 -1.15 -17.91
N ARG A 20 -36.43 -2.13 -18.34
CA ARG A 20 -36.26 -3.38 -17.61
C ARG A 20 -35.64 -3.01 -16.27
N GLY A 21 -36.48 -2.75 -15.28
CA GLY A 21 -36.08 -2.85 -13.89
C GLY A 21 -35.51 -4.25 -13.73
N ALA A 22 -34.22 -4.33 -13.41
CA ALA A 22 -33.60 -5.58 -13.01
C ALA A 22 -34.29 -6.05 -11.72
N SER A 23 -35.36 -6.83 -11.87
CA SER A 23 -35.98 -7.58 -10.78
C SER A 23 -35.10 -8.78 -10.46
N ALA A 24 -33.89 -8.52 -9.98
CA ALA A 24 -32.99 -9.54 -9.47
C ALA A 24 -32.92 -9.39 -7.96
N GLN A 25 -34.03 -9.62 -7.25
CA GLN A 25 -34.04 -9.83 -5.78
C GLN A 25 -35.45 -10.15 -5.23
N THR A 26 -36.21 -11.07 -5.83
CA THR A 26 -37.45 -11.59 -5.19
C THR A 26 -37.89 -12.97 -5.71
N ALA A 27 -37.00 -13.76 -6.31
CA ALA A 27 -37.32 -15.15 -6.61
C ALA A 27 -37.02 -16.01 -5.37
N THR A 28 -38.06 -16.57 -4.77
CA THR A 28 -37.96 -17.65 -3.79
C THR A 28 -37.40 -18.88 -4.50
N GLY A 29 -36.07 -18.99 -4.58
CA GLY A 29 -35.40 -20.16 -5.16
C GLY A 29 -35.56 -21.38 -4.26
N SER A 30 -35.84 -22.55 -4.83
CA SER A 30 -35.83 -23.83 -4.11
C SER A 30 -34.44 -24.45 -4.17
N LEU A 31 -33.92 -24.90 -3.03
CA LEU A 31 -32.70 -25.70 -2.94
C LEU A 31 -33.10 -27.17 -2.67
N GLU A 32 -32.69 -28.07 -3.55
CA GLU A 32 -32.89 -29.52 -3.37
C GLU A 32 -31.58 -30.17 -2.92
N PHE A 33 -31.64 -30.94 -1.83
CA PHE A 33 -30.51 -31.68 -1.28
C PHE A 33 -30.77 -33.17 -1.39
N VAL A 34 -29.86 -33.92 -2.02
CA VAL A 34 -29.92 -35.38 -2.12
C VAL A 34 -28.72 -35.99 -1.40
N ALA A 35 -28.97 -36.63 -0.26
CA ALA A 35 -27.96 -37.42 0.44
C ALA A 35 -28.11 -38.91 0.09
N ARG A 36 -27.03 -39.56 -0.35
CA ARG A 36 -26.99 -41.01 -0.58
C ARG A 36 -26.06 -41.64 0.44
N ILE A 37 -26.56 -42.64 1.16
CA ILE A 37 -25.83 -43.25 2.28
C ILE A 37 -25.79 -44.76 2.06
N THR A 38 -24.60 -45.33 2.16
CA THR A 38 -24.35 -46.77 2.05
C THR A 38 -24.09 -47.32 3.44
N PRO A 39 -24.92 -48.25 3.96
CA PRO A 39 -24.69 -48.82 5.29
C PRO A 39 -23.44 -49.71 5.28
N THR A 40 -22.55 -49.48 6.24
CA THR A 40 -21.42 -50.37 6.53
C THR A 40 -21.85 -51.44 7.53
N ALA A 41 -21.72 -52.72 7.14
CA ALA A 41 -21.87 -53.91 7.99
C ALA A 41 -23.29 -54.45 8.27
N ALA A 42 -24.09 -54.65 7.20
CA ALA A 42 -25.23 -55.58 7.15
C ALA A 42 -26.40 -55.35 8.14
N ARG A 43 -26.36 -54.32 8.99
CA ARG A 43 -27.48 -53.86 9.80
C ARG A 43 -27.92 -52.47 9.34
N PRO A 44 -29.21 -52.29 8.99
CA PRO A 44 -29.74 -50.96 8.71
C PRO A 44 -29.71 -50.12 9.99
N GLU A 45 -28.81 -49.15 10.06
CA GLU A 45 -28.84 -48.13 11.10
C GLU A 45 -29.55 -46.88 10.57
N PRO A 46 -30.49 -46.28 11.32
CA PRO A 46 -31.08 -45.02 10.92
C PRO A 46 -30.00 -43.95 10.90
N VAL A 47 -29.90 -43.21 9.80
CA VAL A 47 -29.01 -42.05 9.67
C VAL A 47 -29.48 -41.01 10.67
N ARG A 48 -28.77 -40.90 11.79
CA ARG A 48 -29.08 -39.90 12.82
C ARG A 48 -28.45 -38.58 12.38
N GLN A 49 -29.29 -37.61 12.02
CA GLN A 49 -28.98 -36.19 11.85
C GLN A 49 -27.87 -35.86 10.81
N PHE A 50 -28.27 -35.47 9.60
CA PHE A 50 -27.37 -34.87 8.61
C PHE A 50 -27.61 -33.35 8.54
N THR A 51 -26.67 -32.57 9.04
CA THR A 51 -26.80 -31.10 9.10
C THR A 51 -26.23 -30.46 7.85
N PHE A 52 -27.05 -29.72 7.12
CA PHE A 52 -26.62 -28.87 6.01
C PHE A 52 -26.50 -27.41 6.48
N TYR A 53 -25.40 -26.75 6.13
CA TYR A 53 -25.23 -25.33 6.34
C TYR A 53 -25.41 -24.60 5.03
N ILE A 54 -26.29 -23.60 5.01
CA ILE A 54 -26.55 -22.78 3.83
C ILE A 54 -26.05 -21.37 4.16
N LEU A 55 -25.16 -20.85 3.32
CA LEU A 55 -24.78 -19.45 3.39
C LEU A 55 -25.93 -18.60 2.86
N THR A 56 -26.40 -17.66 3.66
CA THR A 56 -27.47 -16.71 3.28
C THR A 56 -26.98 -15.65 2.29
N LYS A 57 -25.66 -15.57 2.08
CA LYS A 57 -24.98 -14.61 1.21
C LYS A 57 -23.92 -15.33 0.39
N SER A 58 -23.62 -14.80 -0.79
CA SER A 58 -22.48 -15.27 -1.56
C SER A 58 -21.18 -14.97 -0.81
N TYR A 59 -20.14 -15.75 -1.08
CA TYR A 59 -18.81 -15.52 -0.51
C TYR A 59 -18.31 -14.08 -0.76
N ALA A 60 -18.52 -13.54 -1.96
CA ALA A 60 -18.15 -12.17 -2.30
C ALA A 60 -18.88 -11.12 -1.45
N ALA A 61 -20.17 -11.33 -1.16
CA ALA A 61 -20.93 -10.44 -0.28
C ALA A 61 -20.45 -10.51 1.18
N ILE A 62 -20.10 -11.72 1.66
CA ILE A 62 -19.53 -11.91 3.00
C ILE A 62 -18.18 -11.19 3.12
N VAL A 63 -17.28 -11.39 2.14
CA VAL A 63 -15.97 -10.72 2.12
C VAL A 63 -16.14 -9.21 2.14
N LYS A 64 -17.04 -8.65 1.32
CA LYS A 64 -17.31 -7.21 1.29
C LYS A 64 -17.80 -6.68 2.65
N GLU A 65 -18.71 -7.37 3.31
CA GLU A 65 -19.20 -6.98 4.64
C GLU A 65 -18.11 -7.04 5.72
N VAL A 66 -17.20 -8.02 5.60
CA VAL A 66 -16.07 -8.14 6.52
C VAL A 66 -15.03 -7.05 6.23
N GLU A 67 -14.80 -6.69 4.97
CA GLU A 67 -13.94 -5.57 4.58
C GLU A 67 -14.48 -4.21 5.05
N GLU A 68 -15.80 -4.02 5.04
CA GLU A 68 -16.46 -2.82 5.59
C GLU A 68 -16.28 -2.74 7.12
N LYS A 69 -16.34 -3.87 7.83
CA LYS A 69 -16.13 -3.94 9.28
C LYS A 69 -14.66 -3.83 9.68
N VAL A 70 -13.75 -4.30 8.83
CA VAL A 70 -12.30 -4.26 9.04
C VAL A 70 -11.64 -3.50 7.88
N PRO A 71 -11.71 -2.15 7.91
CA PRO A 71 -11.16 -1.35 6.83
C PRO A 71 -9.64 -1.57 6.69
N PRO A 72 -9.08 -1.32 5.50
CA PRO A 72 -7.63 -1.35 5.31
C PRO A 72 -6.95 -0.40 6.30
N PRO A 73 -5.79 -0.76 6.87
CA PRO A 73 -5.02 0.20 7.65
C PRO A 73 -4.70 1.42 6.79
N ALA A 74 -4.89 2.63 7.33
CA ALA A 74 -4.56 3.85 6.62
C ALA A 74 -3.03 4.02 6.58
N ARG A 75 -2.45 4.03 5.37
CA ARG A 75 -1.01 4.15 5.15
C ARG A 75 -0.43 5.40 5.81
N ASP A 76 -1.08 6.54 5.60
CA ASP A 76 -0.60 7.82 6.14
C ASP A 76 -0.63 7.86 7.66
N ALA A 77 -1.70 7.32 8.27
CA ALA A 77 -1.80 7.22 9.72
C ALA A 77 -0.73 6.29 10.31
N PHE A 78 -0.38 5.21 9.59
CA PHE A 78 0.74 4.36 9.96
C PHE A 78 2.08 5.10 9.88
N ILE A 79 2.32 5.85 8.80
CA ILE A 79 3.54 6.66 8.65
C ILE A 79 3.63 7.72 9.76
N ASP A 80 2.51 8.37 10.10
CA ASP A 80 2.47 9.38 11.16
C ASP A 80 2.86 8.83 12.53
N GLY A 81 2.56 7.55 12.79
CA GLY A 81 2.92 6.84 14.01
C GLY A 81 4.36 6.32 14.07
N LEU A 82 5.16 6.49 13.01
CA LEU A 82 6.56 6.05 13.00
C LEU A 82 7.43 6.95 13.89
N LYS A 83 8.28 6.33 14.72
CA LYS A 83 9.30 7.00 15.53
C LYS A 83 10.55 7.30 14.70
N VAL A 84 10.37 8.09 13.65
CA VAL A 84 11.43 8.54 12.73
C VAL A 84 11.32 10.05 12.52
N SER A 85 12.29 10.63 11.82
CA SER A 85 12.28 12.07 11.53
C SER A 85 11.01 12.51 10.79
N PRO A 86 10.52 13.74 11.02
CA PRO A 86 9.46 14.33 10.21
C PRO A 86 9.78 14.30 8.71
N GLU A 87 11.04 14.51 8.35
CA GLU A 87 11.53 14.53 6.97
C GLU A 87 11.36 13.15 6.32
N LEU A 88 11.73 12.07 7.01
CA LEU A 88 11.52 10.71 6.51
C LEU A 88 10.03 10.39 6.37
N ARG A 89 9.17 10.85 7.31
CA ARG A 89 7.72 10.65 7.20
C ARG A 89 7.13 11.37 5.99
N VAL A 90 7.56 12.60 5.72
CA VAL A 90 7.16 13.35 4.52
C VAL A 90 7.63 12.62 3.25
N TRP A 91 8.89 12.16 3.24
CA TRP A 91 9.43 11.40 2.11
C TRP A 91 8.63 10.11 1.86
N LEU A 92 8.33 9.33 2.91
CA LEU A 92 7.52 8.10 2.82
C LEU A 92 6.10 8.37 2.33
N LYS A 93 5.48 9.50 2.69
CA LYS A 93 4.17 9.88 2.17
C LYS A 93 4.21 10.22 0.68
N GLY A 94 5.29 10.83 0.20
CA GLY A 94 5.49 11.18 -1.20
C GLY A 94 5.85 10.01 -2.12
N HIS A 95 6.32 8.88 -1.56
CA HIS A 95 6.75 7.71 -2.33
C HIS A 95 5.82 6.51 -2.08
N ASP A 96 5.57 5.70 -3.10
CA ASP A 96 4.71 4.50 -3.00
C ASP A 96 5.45 3.27 -2.43
N THR A 97 6.57 3.48 -1.73
CA THR A 97 7.32 2.42 -1.07
C THR A 97 7.39 2.67 0.43
N LEU A 98 7.33 1.58 1.20
CA LEU A 98 7.66 1.54 2.62
C LEU A 98 8.89 0.68 2.89
N ASP A 99 9.46 0.06 1.84
CA ASP A 99 10.64 -0.78 1.96
C ASP A 99 11.90 0.03 1.66
N LEU A 100 12.55 0.46 2.74
CA LEU A 100 13.82 1.18 2.70
C LEU A 100 15.04 0.27 2.51
N THR A 101 14.83 -1.05 2.37
CA THR A 101 15.89 -2.02 2.07
C THR A 101 15.72 -2.63 0.68
N ALA A 102 14.82 -2.07 -0.13
CA ALA A 102 14.61 -2.52 -1.49
C ALA A 102 15.89 -2.29 -2.32
N PRO A 103 16.33 -3.26 -3.15
CA PRO A 103 17.55 -3.13 -3.96
C PRO A 103 17.57 -1.94 -4.92
N GLU A 104 16.41 -1.38 -5.23
CA GLU A 104 16.21 -0.31 -6.20
C GLU A 104 15.93 1.05 -5.50
N LEU A 105 16.12 1.11 -4.18
CA LEU A 105 15.90 2.35 -3.42
C LEU A 105 16.86 3.45 -3.87
N ASP A 106 18.10 3.12 -4.21
CA ASP A 106 19.12 4.02 -4.71
C ASP A 106 18.65 4.85 -5.92
N LYS A 107 17.81 4.27 -6.79
CA LYS A 107 17.21 4.95 -7.95
C LYS A 107 16.07 5.90 -7.60
N LEU A 108 15.45 5.71 -6.43
CA LEU A 108 14.38 6.58 -5.93
C LEU A 108 14.93 7.76 -5.13
N LEU A 109 16.15 7.64 -4.59
CA LEU A 109 16.76 8.66 -3.76
C LEU A 109 17.38 9.77 -4.61
N THR A 110 16.86 10.99 -4.49
CA THR A 110 17.54 12.15 -5.06
C THR A 110 18.69 12.60 -4.16
N PRO A 111 19.71 13.30 -4.70
CA PRO A 111 20.76 13.91 -3.87
C PRO A 111 20.18 14.84 -2.79
N ASP A 112 19.09 15.52 -3.10
CA ASP A 112 18.37 16.37 -2.16
C ASP A 112 17.76 15.58 -0.99
N ASP A 113 17.18 14.40 -1.26
CA ASP A 113 16.62 13.53 -0.22
C ASP A 113 17.71 12.99 0.70
N LEU A 114 18.84 12.56 0.14
CA LEU A 114 20.00 12.04 0.88
C LEU A 114 20.56 13.06 1.89
N ILE A 115 20.49 14.35 1.57
CA ILE A 115 21.00 15.41 2.45
C ILE A 115 19.94 15.92 3.43
N LYS A 116 18.68 16.03 3.00
CA LYS A 116 17.59 16.60 3.82
C LYS A 116 17.06 15.62 4.85
N VAL A 117 17.00 14.34 4.52
CA VAL A 117 16.50 13.31 5.44
C VAL A 117 17.68 12.80 6.28
N PRO A 118 17.65 12.98 7.62
CA PRO A 118 18.81 12.65 8.45
C PRO A 118 19.14 11.17 8.45
N GLU A 119 18.14 10.28 8.40
CA GLU A 119 18.36 8.83 8.31
C GLU A 119 19.09 8.43 7.03
N PHE A 120 18.76 9.06 5.90
CA PHE A 120 19.43 8.80 4.63
C PHE A 120 20.85 9.35 4.62
N LEU A 121 21.07 10.54 5.19
CA LEU A 121 22.40 11.12 5.32
C LEU A 121 23.32 10.22 6.16
N GLU A 122 22.84 9.75 7.31
CA GLU A 122 23.60 8.85 8.17
C GLU A 122 23.89 7.52 7.50
N ALA A 123 22.90 6.94 6.82
CA ALA A 123 23.07 5.70 6.07
C ALA A 123 24.11 5.85 4.95
N TYR A 124 24.05 6.95 4.18
CA TYR A 124 25.04 7.28 3.17
C TYR A 124 26.44 7.46 3.75
N GLN A 125 26.56 8.18 4.86
CA GLN A 125 27.83 8.35 5.56
C GLN A 125 28.39 7.02 6.08
N ARG A 126 27.54 6.13 6.61
CA ARG A 126 27.92 4.81 7.11
C ARG A 126 28.39 3.89 5.98
N SER A 127 27.60 3.79 4.91
CA SER A 127 27.94 3.00 3.72
C SER A 127 29.29 3.41 3.11
N ASN A 128 29.57 4.72 3.08
CA ASN A 128 30.81 5.26 2.51
C ASN A 128 31.97 5.45 3.53
N ARG A 129 31.78 5.09 4.81
CA ARG A 129 32.77 5.35 5.89
C ARG A 129 34.04 4.50 5.78
N GLY A 130 34.01 3.43 4.98
CA GLY A 130 35.10 2.46 4.83
C GLY A 130 36.36 2.95 4.12
N GLY A 131 36.41 4.21 3.68
CA GLY A 131 37.60 4.81 3.04
C GLY A 131 37.86 4.35 1.60
N VAL A 132 36.96 3.54 1.04
CA VAL A 132 37.04 3.04 -0.35
C VAL A 132 36.57 4.12 -1.35
N THR A 133 35.65 4.98 -0.93
CA THR A 133 35.12 6.07 -1.76
C THR A 133 36.13 7.22 -1.83
N SER A 134 36.99 7.16 -2.84
CA SER A 134 38.00 8.20 -3.12
C SER A 134 37.34 9.57 -3.29
N GLY A 135 37.90 10.60 -2.66
CA GLY A 135 37.42 11.98 -2.79
C GLY A 135 36.18 12.34 -1.96
N LEU A 136 35.62 11.41 -1.16
CA LEU A 136 34.47 11.71 -0.30
C LEU A 136 34.78 12.89 0.64
N PRO A 137 33.98 13.98 0.62
CA PRO A 137 34.17 15.10 1.53
C PRO A 137 34.16 14.65 2.99
N ARG A 138 35.04 15.23 3.80
CA ARG A 138 35.08 14.98 5.25
C ARG A 138 34.60 16.21 6.01
N PRO A 139 33.79 16.03 7.07
CA PRO A 139 33.37 17.14 7.89
C PRO A 139 34.60 17.76 8.58
N LYS A 140 34.71 19.09 8.48
CA LYS A 140 35.79 19.87 9.14
C LYS A 140 35.39 20.35 10.54
N TYR A 141 34.11 20.28 10.87
CA TYR A 141 33.56 20.66 12.17
C TYR A 141 33.67 19.51 13.17
N ARG A 142 33.79 19.84 14.45
CA ARG A 142 33.68 18.89 15.56
C ARG A 142 32.39 19.11 16.32
N GLU A 143 31.87 18.07 16.95
CA GLU A 143 30.67 18.19 17.79
C GLU A 143 30.87 19.16 18.97
N ALA A 144 32.09 19.24 19.52
CA ALA A 144 32.45 20.22 20.55
C ALA A 144 32.31 21.68 20.09
N ASP A 145 32.53 21.95 18.80
CA ASP A 145 32.37 23.30 18.24
C ASP A 145 30.90 23.76 18.27
N ARG A 146 29.93 22.83 18.39
CA ARG A 146 28.50 23.17 18.48
C ARG A 146 28.18 23.97 19.73
N THR A 147 28.89 23.71 20.83
CA THR A 147 28.71 24.42 22.11
C THR A 147 29.68 25.59 22.26
N GLU A 148 30.91 25.47 21.76
CA GLU A 148 31.95 26.50 21.94
C GLU A 148 31.85 27.62 20.89
N HIS A 149 31.50 27.28 19.64
CA HIS A 149 31.44 28.21 18.51
C HIS A 149 30.29 27.85 17.54
N PRO A 150 29.02 28.07 17.94
CA PRO A 150 27.85 27.59 17.20
C PRO A 150 27.78 28.14 15.77
N GLU A 151 28.09 29.43 15.57
CA GLU A 151 28.06 30.05 14.24
C GLU A 151 29.10 29.43 13.28
N LYS A 152 30.30 29.14 13.80
CA LYS A 152 31.36 28.49 13.02
C LYS A 152 30.98 27.05 12.70
N TYR A 153 30.40 26.33 13.66
CA TYR A 153 29.91 24.97 13.46
C TYR A 153 28.85 24.91 12.36
N GLU A 154 27.85 25.79 12.40
CA GLU A 154 26.78 25.83 11.41
C GLU A 154 27.32 26.13 10.01
N LYS A 155 28.22 27.11 9.89
CA LYS A 155 28.85 27.45 8.61
C LYS A 155 29.64 26.27 8.04
N LEU A 156 30.49 25.64 8.84
CA LEU A 156 31.28 24.48 8.42
C LEU A 156 30.40 23.27 8.08
N ARG A 157 29.29 23.09 8.80
CA ARG A 157 28.30 22.05 8.51
C ARG A 157 27.61 22.30 7.18
N GLN A 158 27.17 23.51 6.91
CA GLN A 158 26.56 23.87 5.63
C GLN A 158 27.54 23.71 4.47
N GLU A 159 28.79 24.17 4.62
CA GLU A 159 29.85 23.97 3.62
C GLU A 159 30.08 22.48 3.34
N TYR A 160 30.09 21.65 4.39
CA TYR A 160 30.21 20.20 4.25
C TYR A 160 29.02 19.58 3.50
N LEU A 161 27.78 19.91 3.87
CA LEU A 161 26.59 19.37 3.21
C LEU A 161 26.50 19.82 1.73
N ASN A 162 26.93 21.05 1.42
CA ASN A 162 26.99 21.54 0.04
C ASN A 162 28.07 20.81 -0.78
N ALA A 163 29.24 20.58 -0.20
CA ALA A 163 30.29 19.78 -0.85
C ALA A 163 29.84 18.33 -1.07
N LEU A 164 29.14 17.75 -0.09
CA LEU A 164 28.59 16.40 -0.16
C LEU A 164 27.52 16.29 -1.25
N MET A 165 26.59 17.26 -1.31
CA MET A 165 25.58 17.36 -2.37
C MET A 165 26.22 17.40 -3.77
N LYS A 166 27.26 18.22 -3.93
CA LYS A 166 28.00 18.31 -5.20
C LYS A 166 28.66 16.97 -5.54
N PHE A 167 29.31 16.34 -4.56
CA PHE A 167 29.96 15.05 -4.74
C PHE A 167 28.96 13.95 -5.15
N ILE A 168 27.82 13.84 -4.48
CA ILE A 168 26.77 12.85 -4.81
C ILE A 168 26.28 13.03 -6.24
N ARG A 169 26.14 14.28 -6.71
CA ARG A 169 25.73 14.57 -8.10
C ARG A 169 26.78 14.16 -9.13
N GLU A 170 28.06 14.29 -8.79
CA GLU A 170 29.19 13.89 -9.64
C GLU A 170 29.44 12.37 -9.59
N HIS A 171 29.05 11.71 -8.50
CA HIS A 171 29.31 10.31 -8.19
C HIS A 171 28.04 9.56 -7.73
N PRO A 172 26.99 9.42 -8.58
CA PRO A 172 25.75 8.77 -8.19
C PRO A 172 25.93 7.29 -7.78
N GLU A 173 26.99 6.63 -8.24
CA GLU A 173 27.35 5.26 -7.87
C GLU A 173 27.57 5.07 -6.37
N THR A 174 27.90 6.14 -5.64
CA THR A 174 28.19 6.12 -4.20
C THR A 174 26.92 6.02 -3.33
N VAL A 175 25.76 6.17 -3.95
CA VAL A 175 24.44 5.98 -3.31
C VAL A 175 24.08 4.49 -3.22
N SER A 176 24.68 3.66 -4.08
CA SER A 176 24.45 2.21 -4.04
C SER A 176 24.92 1.63 -2.71
N GLY A 177 24.12 0.76 -2.09
CA GLY A 177 24.41 0.16 -0.79
C GLY A 177 23.88 0.97 0.41
N VAL A 178 23.29 2.16 0.20
CA VAL A 178 22.63 2.93 1.27
C VAL A 178 21.47 2.14 1.88
N GLU A 179 20.75 1.36 1.07
CA GLU A 179 19.64 0.51 1.49
C GLU A 179 20.04 -0.54 2.54
N LEU A 180 21.30 -0.97 2.54
CA LEU A 180 21.84 -1.94 3.51
C LEU A 180 21.91 -1.34 4.93
N GLU A 181 22.05 -0.02 5.03
CA GLU A 181 22.20 0.73 6.29
C GLU A 181 20.86 1.20 6.89
N LEU A 182 19.74 0.92 6.20
CA LEU A 182 18.40 1.39 6.54
C LEU A 182 17.48 0.34 7.17
N ASP A 183 17.93 -0.90 7.41
CA ASP A 183 17.08 -1.96 8.01
C ASP A 183 16.49 -1.55 9.38
N ALA A 184 17.26 -0.81 10.19
CA ALA A 184 16.82 -0.36 11.51
C ALA A 184 15.63 0.61 11.46
N VAL A 185 15.52 1.40 10.39
CA VAL A 185 14.46 2.40 10.21
C VAL A 185 13.38 1.93 9.21
N ASN A 186 13.53 0.75 8.62
CA ASN A 186 12.62 0.22 7.61
C ASN A 186 11.23 -0.11 8.20
N PRO A 187 10.15 0.60 7.80
CA PRO A 187 8.82 0.36 8.34
C PRO A 187 8.12 -0.86 7.70
N GLN A 188 8.66 -1.44 6.62
CA GLN A 188 8.01 -2.50 5.84
C GLN A 188 7.61 -3.72 6.65
N LYS A 189 8.48 -4.20 7.56
CA LYS A 189 8.18 -5.37 8.42
C LYS A 189 6.94 -5.13 9.28
N LYS A 190 6.81 -3.92 9.85
CA LYS A 190 5.67 -3.53 10.69
C LYS A 190 4.40 -3.37 9.87
N TRP A 191 4.51 -2.77 8.69
CA TRP A 191 3.39 -2.61 7.76
C TRP A 191 2.85 -3.96 7.27
N ALA A 192 3.75 -4.86 6.85
CA ALA A 192 3.39 -6.20 6.42
C ALA A 192 2.71 -7.02 7.54
N ALA A 193 3.16 -6.86 8.78
CA ALA A 193 2.51 -7.48 9.94
C ALA A 193 1.06 -6.98 10.11
N LEU A 194 0.82 -5.66 10.02
CA LEU A 194 -0.53 -5.08 10.09
C LEU A 194 -1.45 -5.59 8.98
N LEU A 195 -0.94 -5.65 7.75
CA LEU A 195 -1.69 -6.20 6.61
C LEU A 195 -1.98 -7.69 6.78
N SER A 196 -1.02 -8.46 7.30
CA SER A 196 -1.18 -9.89 7.60
C SER A 196 -2.22 -10.13 8.69
N GLU A 197 -2.19 -9.36 9.78
CA GLU A 197 -3.20 -9.42 10.84
C GLU A 197 -4.60 -9.11 10.32
N ARG A 198 -4.73 -8.07 9.48
CA ARG A 198 -6.00 -7.79 8.80
C ARG A 198 -6.44 -8.97 7.95
N ARG A 199 -5.55 -9.51 7.11
CA ARG A 199 -5.88 -10.65 6.24
C ARG A 199 -6.34 -11.87 7.03
N LYS A 200 -5.73 -12.14 8.19
CA LYS A 200 -6.19 -13.19 9.11
C LYS A 200 -7.60 -12.90 9.63
N LYS A 201 -7.89 -11.67 10.04
CA LYS A 201 -9.23 -11.27 10.50
C LYS A 201 -10.29 -11.38 9.40
N VAL A 202 -9.94 -11.05 8.15
CA VAL A 202 -10.85 -11.15 7.00
C VAL A 202 -11.03 -12.59 6.53
N GLY A 203 -9.99 -13.43 6.61
CA GLY A 203 -10.02 -14.82 6.14
C GLY A 203 -10.42 -15.87 7.18
N HIS A 204 -10.54 -15.50 8.46
CA HIS A 204 -11.02 -16.39 9.55
C HIS A 204 -12.49 -16.16 9.92
N THR A 205 -13.19 -15.28 9.21
CA THR A 205 -14.65 -15.11 9.26
C THR A 205 -15.30 -15.86 8.14
#